data_AF-A0A1Z9EIE0-F1
#
_entry.id   AF-A0A1Z9EIE0-F1
#
_cell.length_a   1.000
_cell.length_b   1.000
_cell.length_c   1.000
_cell.angle_alpha   90.00
_cell.angle_beta   90.00
_cell.angle_gamma   90.00
#
_symmetry.space_group_name_H-M   'P 1'
#
loop_
_entity.id
_entity.type
_entity.pdbx_description
1 polymer ?
#
loop_
_entity_poly.entity_id
_entity_poly.type
_entity_poly.pdbx_seq_one_letter_code
_entity_poly.pdbx_strand_id
1 'polypeptide(L)'
;MTKNFDDLNDTFNTSGEVVKPEVVESKIEKVKEGVDDIKKDYEYTRGNLYSIIEKGQEALNGVLELAQESEMPRAYEVAGQLIKNVADATDKLLDLQKKLKDVEAEEKIKGPSTVNNALFVGSTADLAKMLKDGLKEDDK
;
A
#
# COMPACT_ATOMS: atom_id res chain seq x y z
N MET A 1 37.25 -45.94 26.00
CA MET A 1 37.81 -45.79 24.65
C MET A 1 37.73 -44.31 24.24
N THR A 2 38.57 -43.46 24.82
CA THR A 2 38.49 -41.99 24.62
C THR A 2 39.85 -41.33 24.45
N LYS A 3 40.92 -42.11 24.33
CA LYS A 3 42.31 -41.61 24.22
C LYS A 3 42.90 -41.70 22.81
N ASN A 4 42.13 -42.16 21.83
CA ASN A 4 42.64 -42.48 20.49
C ASN A 4 42.54 -41.31 19.49
N PHE A 5 42.04 -40.16 19.93
CA PHE A 5 41.75 -39.02 19.05
C PHE A 5 42.34 -37.69 19.54
N ASP A 6 43.07 -37.69 20.66
CA ASP A 6 43.71 -36.48 21.19
C ASP A 6 44.86 -36.00 20.26
N ASP A 7 45.61 -36.93 19.66
CA ASP A 7 46.69 -36.63 18.69
C ASP A 7 46.19 -35.90 17.43
N LEU A 8 44.89 -36.01 17.11
CA LEU A 8 44.32 -35.30 15.96
C LEU A 8 44.24 -33.80 16.24
N ASN A 9 43.97 -33.39 17.48
CA ASN A 9 43.90 -31.96 17.82
C ASN A 9 45.27 -31.28 17.69
N ASP A 10 46.35 -31.97 18.07
CA ASP A 10 47.72 -31.47 17.89
C ASP A 10 48.15 -31.50 16.42
N THR A 11 47.77 -32.52 15.66
CA THR A 11 48.10 -32.63 14.22
C THR A 11 47.43 -31.54 13.40
N PHE A 12 46.19 -31.19 13.72
CA PHE A 12 45.44 -30.15 13.02
C PHE A 12 45.58 -28.77 13.68
N ASN A 13 46.32 -28.67 14.78
CA ASN A 13 46.54 -27.45 15.55
C ASN A 13 45.21 -26.77 15.95
N THR A 14 44.22 -27.58 16.33
CA THR A 14 42.86 -27.15 16.67
C THR A 14 42.58 -27.40 18.15
N SER A 15 42.17 -26.36 18.87
CA SER A 15 41.64 -26.49 20.23
C SER A 15 40.28 -27.19 20.17
N GLY A 16 40.10 -28.31 20.87
CA GLY A 16 38.85 -29.10 20.94
C GLY A 16 37.69 -28.40 21.66
N GLU A 17 37.61 -27.07 21.58
CA GLU A 17 36.58 -26.27 22.21
C GLU A 17 35.37 -26.17 21.26
N VAL A 18 34.33 -26.93 21.59
CA VAL A 18 33.05 -26.88 20.87
C VAL A 18 32.38 -25.55 21.18
N VAL A 19 32.57 -24.56 20.30
CA VAL A 19 31.89 -23.27 20.35
C VAL A 19 30.40 -23.52 20.15
N LYS A 20 29.61 -23.38 21.22
CA LYS A 20 28.14 -23.38 21.12
C LYS A 20 27.74 -22.17 20.29
N PRO A 21 26.98 -22.34 19.19
CA PRO A 21 26.47 -21.19 18.46
C PRO A 21 25.50 -20.43 19.37
N GLU A 22 25.84 -19.19 19.67
CA GLU A 22 24.93 -18.25 20.33
C GLU A 22 23.76 -18.04 19.36
N VAL A 23 22.60 -18.61 19.69
CA VAL A 23 21.38 -18.44 18.91
C VAL A 23 20.94 -17.00 19.10
N VAL A 24 21.38 -16.14 18.19
CA VAL A 24 20.80 -14.80 18.04
C VAL A 24 19.37 -15.04 17.54
N GLU A 25 18.39 -14.92 18.42
CA GLU A 25 16.98 -14.88 18.05
C GLU A 25 16.76 -13.63 17.19
N SER A 26 17.00 -13.74 15.89
CA SER A 26 16.54 -12.76 14.92
C SER A 26 15.02 -12.81 14.96
N LYS A 27 14.41 -11.86 15.66
CA LYS A 27 12.99 -11.58 15.53
C LYS A 27 12.73 -11.30 14.06
N ILE A 28 12.16 -12.28 13.36
CA ILE A 28 11.66 -12.09 12.01
C ILE A 28 10.48 -11.15 12.17
N GLU A 29 10.72 -9.86 11.92
CA GLU A 29 9.64 -8.90 11.77
C GLU A 29 8.77 -9.41 10.62
N LYS A 30 7.54 -9.81 10.93
CA LYS A 30 6.55 -10.10 9.90
C LYS A 30 6.37 -8.82 9.09
N VAL A 31 7.00 -8.78 7.93
CA VAL A 31 6.76 -7.76 6.91
C VAL A 31 5.25 -7.73 6.70
N LYS A 32 4.64 -6.56 6.87
CA LYS A 32 3.22 -6.35 6.58
C LYS A 32 3.05 -6.34 5.05
N GLU A 33 3.11 -7.51 4.43
CA GLU A 33 3.17 -7.68 2.97
C GLU A 33 1.98 -7.01 2.25
N GLY A 34 0.78 -7.00 2.84
CA GLY A 34 -0.42 -6.54 2.12
C GLY A 34 -0.57 -5.03 1.84
N VAL A 35 -0.03 -4.13 2.67
CA VAL A 35 -0.22 -2.67 2.48
C VAL A 35 0.80 -2.08 1.52
N ASP A 36 1.99 -2.67 1.46
CA ASP A 36 3.08 -2.21 0.60
C ASP A 36 2.84 -2.63 -0.86
N ASP A 37 2.26 -3.81 -1.07
CA ASP A 37 1.94 -4.34 -2.40
C ASP A 37 0.94 -3.44 -3.16
N ILE A 38 -0.12 -2.95 -2.50
CA ILE A 38 -1.10 -2.04 -3.13
C ILE A 38 -0.44 -0.74 -3.60
N LYS A 39 0.42 -0.16 -2.75
CA LYS A 39 1.14 1.07 -3.11
C LYS A 39 2.12 0.84 -4.24
N LYS A 40 2.84 -0.27 -4.21
CA LYS A 40 3.80 -0.65 -5.25
C LYS A 40 3.11 -0.86 -6.59
N ASP A 41 1.99 -1.59 -6.60
CA ASP A 41 1.20 -1.81 -7.82
C ASP A 41 0.62 -0.50 -8.36
N TYR A 42 0.13 0.37 -7.47
CA TYR A 42 -0.34 1.71 -7.84
C TYR A 42 0.78 2.56 -8.46
N GLU A 43 1.97 2.61 -7.85
CA GLU A 43 3.09 3.39 -8.37
C GLU A 43 3.59 2.83 -9.71
N TYR A 44 3.69 1.51 -9.82
CA TYR A 44 4.10 0.83 -11.05
C TYR A 44 3.12 1.10 -12.19
N THR A 45 1.82 0.92 -11.95
CA THR A 45 0.78 1.16 -12.97
C THR A 45 0.69 2.64 -13.34
N ARG A 46 0.81 3.56 -12.37
CA ARG A 46 0.89 5.01 -12.64
C ARG A 46 2.10 5.37 -13.49
N GLY A 47 3.28 4.82 -13.17
CA GLY A 47 4.50 5.02 -13.94
C GLY A 47 4.38 4.52 -15.39
N ASN A 48 3.77 3.35 -15.56
CA ASN A 48 3.51 2.80 -16.89
C ASN A 48 2.55 3.68 -17.71
N LEU A 49 1.48 4.18 -17.09
CA LEU A 49 0.55 5.08 -17.76
C LEU A 49 1.23 6.39 -18.17
N TYR A 50 2.08 6.97 -17.32
CA TYR A 50 2.89 8.14 -17.71
C TYR A 50 3.81 7.84 -18.90
N SER A 51 4.51 6.71 -18.87
CA SER A 51 5.39 6.33 -19.99
C SER A 51 4.62 6.13 -21.30
N ILE A 52 3.42 5.55 -21.25
CA ILE A 52 2.57 5.39 -22.43
C ILE A 52 2.09 6.74 -22.96
N ILE A 53 1.69 7.67 -22.07
CA ILE A 53 1.24 9.01 -22.47
C ILE A 53 2.39 9.79 -23.12
N GLU A 54 3.57 9.78 -22.51
CA GLU A 54 4.75 10.50 -23.02
C GLU A 54 5.19 9.96 -24.39
N LYS A 55 5.37 8.63 -24.50
CA LYS A 55 5.70 7.99 -25.78
C LYS A 55 4.59 8.16 -26.82
N GLY A 56 3.33 8.20 -26.37
CA GLY A 56 2.19 8.46 -27.22
C GLY A 56 2.19 9.89 -27.77
N GLN A 57 2.57 10.88 -26.97
CA GLN A 57 2.72 12.26 -27.43
C GLN A 57 3.90 12.42 -28.38
N GLU A 58 5.02 11.74 -28.12
CA GLU A 58 6.18 11.72 -29.03
C GLU A 58 5.81 11.07 -30.38
N ALA A 59 5.17 9.90 -30.33
CA ALA A 59 4.67 9.22 -31.53
C ALA A 59 3.65 10.07 -32.29
N LEU A 60 2.79 10.81 -31.57
CA LEU A 60 1.84 11.73 -32.19
C LEU A 60 2.54 12.82 -32.97
N ASN A 61 3.56 13.44 -32.39
CA ASN A 61 4.34 14.48 -33.06
C ASN A 61 5.02 13.94 -34.32
N GLY A 62 5.63 12.74 -34.25
CA GLY A 62 6.26 12.12 -35.42
C GLY A 62 5.26 11.75 -36.52
N VAL A 63 4.06 11.27 -36.16
CA VAL A 63 3.00 10.99 -37.14
C VAL A 63 2.45 12.29 -37.75
N LEU A 64 2.33 13.35 -36.97
CA LEU A 64 1.87 14.66 -37.47
C LEU A 64 2.90 15.30 -38.41
N GLU A 65 4.19 15.19 -38.11
CA GLU A 65 5.27 15.65 -39.00
C GLU A 65 5.24 14.88 -40.33
N LEU A 66 5.15 13.55 -40.27
CA LEU A 66 4.98 12.72 -41.47
C LEU A 66 3.70 13.06 -42.25
N ALA A 67 2.59 13.34 -41.55
CA ALA A 67 1.33 13.71 -42.16
C ALA A 67 1.40 15.08 -42.87
N GLN A 68 2.18 16.02 -42.34
CA GLN A 68 2.44 17.31 -42.95
C GLN A 68 3.36 17.18 -44.17
N GLU A 69 4.44 16.41 -44.08
CA GLU A 69 5.38 16.21 -45.19
C GLU A 69 4.77 15.43 -46.36
N SER A 70 3.95 14.42 -46.06
CA SER A 70 3.39 13.53 -47.08
C SER A 70 2.04 13.98 -47.63
N GLU A 71 1.42 15.00 -47.01
CA GLU A 71 0.04 15.48 -47.28
C GLU A 71 -1.00 14.34 -47.35
N MET A 72 -0.73 13.19 -46.72
CA MET A 72 -1.59 12.01 -46.84
C MET A 72 -2.75 12.09 -45.83
N PRO A 73 -4.03 12.09 -46.28
CA PRO A 73 -5.20 12.13 -45.38
C PRO A 73 -5.24 10.96 -44.40
N ARG A 74 -4.69 9.81 -44.80
CA ARG A 74 -4.63 8.61 -43.96
C ARG A 74 -3.74 8.79 -42.72
N ALA A 75 -2.67 9.59 -42.83
CA ALA A 75 -1.78 9.85 -41.71
C ALA A 75 -2.48 10.67 -40.61
N TYR A 76 -3.33 11.63 -40.99
CA TYR A 76 -4.16 12.40 -40.05
C TYR A 76 -5.23 11.54 -39.36
N GLU A 77 -5.79 10.55 -40.05
CA GLU A 77 -6.73 9.60 -39.43
C GLU A 77 -6.04 8.75 -38.35
N VAL A 78 -4.84 8.26 -38.65
CA VAL A 78 -4.03 7.50 -37.69
C VAL A 78 -3.61 8.39 -36.52
N ALA A 79 -3.24 9.65 -36.76
CA ALA A 79 -2.98 10.62 -35.70
C ALA A 79 -4.20 10.81 -34.79
N GLY A 80 -5.41 10.92 -35.37
CA GLY A 80 -6.66 11.02 -34.61
C GLY A 80 -6.94 9.77 -33.75
N GLN A 81 -6.66 8.58 -34.27
CA GLN A 81 -6.76 7.33 -33.50
C GLN A 81 -5.73 7.29 -32.36
N LEU A 82 -4.52 7.77 -32.60
CA LEU A 82 -3.45 7.81 -31.61
C LEU A 82 -3.77 8.82 -30.50
N ILE A 83 -4.31 10.00 -30.83
CA ILE A 83 -4.82 10.98 -29.86
C ILE A 83 -5.87 10.34 -28.97
N LYS A 84 -6.82 9.59 -29.56
CA LYS A 84 -7.84 8.89 -28.79
C LYS A 84 -7.23 7.88 -27.80
N ASN A 85 -6.26 7.08 -28.26
CA ASN A 85 -5.60 6.12 -27.39
C ASN A 85 -4.83 6.77 -26.23
N VAL A 86 -4.19 7.93 -26.48
CA VAL A 86 -3.51 8.72 -25.43
C VAL A 86 -4.53 9.33 -24.45
N ALA A 87 -5.66 9.81 -24.95
CA ALA A 87 -6.76 10.31 -24.10
C ALA A 87 -7.32 9.20 -23.21
N ASP A 88 -7.61 8.02 -23.77
CA ASP A 88 -8.09 6.86 -23.02
C ASP A 88 -7.07 6.39 -21.95
N ALA A 89 -5.76 6.50 -22.22
CA ALA A 89 -4.72 6.22 -21.23
C ALA A 89 -4.67 7.28 -20.12
N THR A 90 -4.95 8.54 -20.44
CA THR A 90 -5.03 9.65 -19.48
C THR A 90 -6.27 9.49 -18.58
N ASP A 91 -7.41 9.10 -19.14
CA ASP A 91 -8.62 8.81 -18.36
C ASP A 91 -8.41 7.64 -17.39
N LYS A 92 -7.73 6.58 -17.83
CA LYS A 92 -7.35 5.45 -16.96
C LYS A 92 -6.45 5.89 -15.81
N LEU A 93 -5.59 6.89 -16.02
CA LEU A 93 -4.74 7.44 -14.96
C LEU A 93 -5.57 8.18 -13.91
N LEU A 94 -6.59 8.93 -14.33
CA LEU A 94 -7.52 9.60 -13.40
C LEU A 94 -8.37 8.58 -12.63
N ASP A 95 -8.85 7.53 -13.30
CA ASP A 95 -9.62 6.47 -12.66
C ASP A 95 -8.78 5.66 -11.67
N LEU A 96 -7.50 5.46 -11.95
CA LEU A 96 -6.56 4.85 -11.01
C LEU A 96 -6.40 5.67 -9.73
N GLN A 97 -6.36 7.01 -9.83
CA GLN A 97 -6.33 7.90 -8.66
C GLN A 97 -7.61 7.79 -7.83
N LYS A 98 -8.78 7.72 -8.48
CA LYS A 98 -10.07 7.54 -7.78
C LYS A 98 -10.11 6.19 -7.05
N LYS A 99 -9.73 5.11 -7.73
CA LYS A 99 -9.73 3.76 -7.15
C LYS A 99 -8.81 3.65 -5.94
N LEU A 100 -7.61 4.25 -5.96
CA LEU A 100 -6.74 4.26 -4.79
C LEU A 100 -7.42 4.96 -3.61
N LYS A 101 -8.04 6.12 -3.86
CA LYS A 101 -8.74 6.88 -2.81
C LYS A 101 -9.93 6.10 -2.24
N ASP A 102 -10.65 5.37 -3.08
CA ASP A 102 -11.78 4.54 -2.66
C ASP A 102 -11.31 3.34 -1.82
N VAL A 103 -10.24 2.66 -2.22
CA VAL A 103 -9.61 1.57 -1.45
C VAL A 103 -9.11 2.06 -0.08
N GLU A 104 -8.42 3.21 -0.04
CA GLU A 104 -7.98 3.83 1.21
C GLU A 104 -9.15 4.33 2.09
N ALA A 105 -10.28 4.72 1.47
CA ALA A 105 -11.48 5.15 2.18
C ALA A 105 -12.27 3.98 2.78
N GLU A 106 -12.26 2.81 2.15
CA GLU A 106 -12.87 1.59 2.68
C GLU A 106 -12.08 1.04 3.87
N GLU A 107 -10.74 1.16 3.88
CA GLU A 107 -9.92 0.80 5.06
C GLU A 107 -10.15 1.72 6.25
N LYS A 108 -10.50 2.99 6.01
CA LYS A 108 -11.01 3.90 7.04
C LYS A 108 -12.48 3.58 7.32
N ILE A 109 -12.71 2.44 7.96
CA ILE A 109 -13.98 2.14 8.64
C ILE A 109 -14.38 3.41 9.41
N LYS A 110 -15.42 4.10 8.91
CA LYS A 110 -16.05 5.22 9.61
C LYS A 110 -16.50 4.66 10.95
N GLY A 111 -15.71 4.89 12.00
CA GLY A 111 -16.12 4.64 13.38
C GLY A 111 -17.50 5.28 13.60
N PRO A 112 -18.32 4.72 14.51
CA PRO A 112 -19.74 5.06 14.60
C PRO A 112 -19.91 6.58 14.69
N SER A 113 -20.41 7.19 13.62
CA SER A 113 -20.61 8.64 13.51
C SER A 113 -21.90 9.11 14.18
N THR A 114 -22.50 8.25 15.03
CA THR A 114 -23.70 8.56 15.77
C THR A 114 -23.29 9.28 17.06
N VAL A 115 -23.31 10.61 17.02
CA VAL A 115 -23.24 11.41 18.24
C VAL A 115 -24.61 11.30 18.92
N ASN A 116 -24.78 10.30 19.77
CA ASN A 116 -26.02 10.13 20.53
C ASN A 116 -26.00 11.15 21.67
N ASN A 117 -26.53 12.35 21.41
CA ASN A 117 -26.59 13.42 22.41
C ASN A 117 -27.63 13.01 23.47
N ALA A 118 -27.17 12.46 24.60
CA ALA A 118 -28.03 12.06 25.71
C ALA A 118 -28.55 13.31 26.44
N LEU A 119 -29.56 13.95 25.85
CA LEU A 119 -30.24 15.10 26.45
C LEU A 119 -31.22 14.60 27.51
N PHE A 120 -30.86 14.80 28.78
CA PHE A 120 -31.77 14.53 29.90
C PHE A 120 -32.81 15.64 30.02
N VAL A 121 -34.07 15.33 29.77
CA VAL A 121 -35.21 16.25 29.96
C VAL A 121 -35.91 15.95 31.28
N GLY A 122 -35.62 16.74 32.31
CA GLY A 122 -36.16 16.55 33.66
C GLY A 122 -35.70 17.63 34.62
N SER A 123 -36.11 17.54 35.89
CA SER A 123 -35.65 18.46 36.93
C SER A 123 -34.24 18.10 37.39
N THR A 124 -33.51 19.06 37.95
CA THR A 124 -32.18 18.82 38.53
C THR A 124 -32.22 17.80 39.67
N ALA A 125 -33.36 17.69 40.36
CA ALA A 125 -33.58 16.69 41.41
C ALA A 125 -33.69 15.25 40.84
N ASP A 126 -34.28 15.09 39.66
CA ASP A 126 -34.41 13.78 39.02
C ASP A 126 -33.09 13.31 38.42
N LEU A 127 -32.29 14.24 37.89
CA LEU A 127 -30.91 13.97 37.47
C LEU A 127 -30.05 13.49 38.65
N ALA A 128 -30.16 14.15 39.81
CA ALA A 128 -29.40 13.79 41.00
C ALA A 128 -29.78 12.41 41.56
N LYS A 129 -31.07 12.02 41.50
CA LYS A 129 -31.52 10.67 41.88
C LYS A 129 -30.97 9.62 40.92
N MET A 130 -31.05 9.86 39.61
CA MET A 130 -30.54 8.95 38.59
C MET A 130 -29.04 8.68 38.75
N LEU A 131 -28.25 9.72 39.01
CA LEU A 131 -26.81 9.59 39.30
C LEU A 131 -26.56 8.80 40.59
N LYS A 132 -27.33 9.06 41.64
CA LYS A 132 -27.18 8.38 42.92
C LYS A 132 -27.58 6.91 42.88
N ASP A 133 -28.54 6.55 42.03
CA ASP A 133 -28.99 5.17 41.89
C ASP A 133 -28.08 4.39 40.94
N GLY A 134 -27.60 5.01 39.84
CA GLY A 134 -26.59 4.41 38.96
C GLY A 134 -25.26 4.13 39.67
N LEU A 135 -24.79 5.03 40.53
CA LEU A 135 -23.56 4.81 41.31
C LEU A 135 -23.66 3.70 42.37
N LYS A 136 -24.86 3.27 42.76
CA LYS A 136 -25.03 2.17 43.74
C LYS A 136 -25.05 0.80 43.09
N GLU A 137 -25.32 0.70 41.79
CA GLU A 137 -25.31 -0.57 41.08
C GLU A 137 -23.89 -1.07 40.80
N ASP A 138 -22.91 -0.16 40.73
CA ASP A 138 -21.48 -0.48 40.52
C ASP A 138 -20.75 -0.98 41.78
N ASP A 139 -21.37 -0.89 42.96
CA ASP A 139 -20.81 -1.32 44.26
C ASP A 139 -21.26 -2.75 44.68
N LYS A 140 -21.65 -3.61 43.73
CA LYS A 140 -22.00 -5.03 43.97
C LYS A 140 -21.18 -6.03 43.17
#